data_AF-A0A554K1C7-F1
#
_entry.id   AF-A0A554K1C7-F1
#
_cell.length_a   1.000
_cell.length_b   1.000
_cell.length_c   1.000
_cell.angle_alpha   90.00
_cell.angle_beta   90.00
_cell.angle_gamma   90.00
#
_symmetry.space_group_name_H-M   'P 1'
#
loop_
_entity.id
_entity.type
_entity.pdbx_description
1 polymer ?
#
loop_
_entity_poly.entity_id
_entity_poly.type
_entity_poly.pdbx_seq_one_letter_code
_entity_poly.pdbx_strand_id
1 'polypeptide(L)'
;YYALIGSHLYSLKNGELILLSNNAEGFAVSPDNSILGWRNRHEFWIEWLKDTEYQPLKKAGEREMVASVSENIRGLSWYKNSNYAFLELEKGLEVIEIDSRDAHNRYTIK
;
A
#
# COMPACT_ATOMS: atom_id res chain seq x y z
N TYR A 1 10.82 11.09 -1.19
CA TYR A 1 11.18 10.15 -2.29
C TYR A 1 11.26 8.75 -1.72
N TYR A 2 10.95 7.75 -2.52
CA TYR A 2 11.02 6.34 -2.13
C TYR A 2 11.97 5.59 -3.04
N ALA A 3 12.68 4.62 -2.48
CA ALA A 3 13.61 3.77 -3.23
C ALA A 3 13.42 2.32 -2.80
N LEU A 4 13.29 1.43 -3.79
CA LEU A 4 13.32 -0.01 -3.57
C LEU A 4 14.67 -0.53 -4.05
N ILE A 5 15.49 -1.03 -3.11
CA ILE A 5 16.83 -1.56 -3.37
C ILE A 5 16.84 -3.03 -2.93
N GLY A 6 16.86 -3.95 -3.90
CA GLY A 6 16.56 -5.35 -3.62
C GLY A 6 15.15 -5.48 -3.06
N SER A 7 15.02 -6.07 -1.87
CA SER A 7 13.75 -6.17 -1.13
C SER A 7 13.53 -5.07 -0.10
N HIS A 8 14.44 -4.10 0.01
CA HIS A 8 14.38 -3.06 1.04
C HIS A 8 13.76 -1.79 0.45
N LEU A 9 12.60 -1.42 0.98
CA LEU A 9 11.92 -0.17 0.67
C LEU A 9 12.35 0.90 1.66
N TYR A 10 12.85 2.01 1.14
CA TYR A 10 13.31 3.17 1.91
C TYR A 10 12.48 4.41 1.60
N SER A 11 12.30 5.26 2.61
CA SER A 11 11.96 6.67 2.45
C SER A 11 13.21 7.53 2.59
N LEU A 12 13.45 8.44 1.65
CA LEU A 12 14.47 9.48 1.79
C LEU A 12 13.85 10.71 2.46
N LYS A 13 14.28 11.02 3.69
CA LYS A 13 13.89 12.22 4.45
C LYS A 13 15.14 12.94 4.92
N ASN A 14 15.26 14.24 4.65
CA ASN A 14 16.38 15.08 5.10
C ASN A 14 17.78 14.53 4.78
N GLY A 15 17.93 13.83 3.65
CA GLY A 15 19.20 13.21 3.24
C GLY A 15 19.46 11.83 3.85
N GLU A 16 18.57 11.33 4.71
CA GLU A 16 18.68 10.01 5.34
C GLU A 16 17.70 9.00 4.72
N LEU A 17 18.18 7.77 4.53
CA LEU A 17 17.34 6.64 4.13
C LEU A 17 16.78 5.95 5.37
N ILE A 18 15.46 6.00 5.51
CA ILE A 18 14.71 5.34 6.58
C ILE A 18 14.09 4.08 6.00
N LEU A 19 14.42 2.92 6.58
CA LEU A 19 13.86 1.64 6.17
C LEU A 19 12.36 1.58 6.52
N LEU A 20 11.53 1.30 5.52
CA LEU A 20 10.08 1.11 5.68
C LEU A 20 9.73 -0.39 5.75
N SER A 21 10.34 -1.19 4.89
CA SER A 21 10.18 -2.65 4.82
C SER A 21 11.45 -3.29 4.28
N ASN A 22 11.81 -4.49 4.76
CA ASN A 22 12.94 -5.29 4.27
C ASN A 22 12.52 -6.43 3.32
N ASN A 23 11.23 -6.55 3.04
CA ASN A 23 10.64 -7.62 2.24
C ASN A 23 9.70 -7.11 1.14
N ALA A 24 9.77 -5.82 0.78
CA ALA A 24 8.97 -5.26 -0.29
C ALA A 24 9.45 -5.75 -1.66
N GLU A 25 8.52 -6.08 -2.54
CA GLU A 25 8.81 -6.46 -3.92
C GLU A 25 8.25 -5.43 -4.93
N GLY A 26 7.41 -4.50 -4.48
CA GLY A 26 6.93 -3.37 -5.29
C GLY A 26 6.21 -2.33 -4.42
N PHE A 27 6.12 -1.11 -4.91
CA PHE A 27 5.43 -0.01 -4.23
C PHE A 27 4.76 0.94 -5.21
N ALA A 28 3.76 1.67 -4.73
CA ALA A 28 3.09 2.73 -5.48
C ALA A 28 2.59 3.81 -4.52
N VAL A 29 2.69 5.08 -4.92
CA VAL A 29 2.10 6.20 -4.19
C VAL A 29 0.72 6.49 -4.78
N SER A 30 -0.26 6.78 -3.92
CA SER A 30 -1.61 7.15 -4.35
C SER A 30 -1.61 8.45 -5.17
N PRO A 31 -2.54 8.63 -6.12
CA PRO A 31 -2.57 9.80 -7.00
C PRO A 31 -2.54 11.17 -6.29
N ASP A 32 -3.17 11.27 -5.14
CA ASP A 32 -3.23 12.47 -4.29
C ASP A 32 -2.04 12.60 -3.30
N ASN A 33 -1.08 11.68 -3.38
CA ASN A 33 0.09 11.59 -2.51
C ASN A 33 -0.26 11.53 -1.00
N SER A 34 -1.40 10.93 -0.65
CA SER A 34 -1.80 10.74 0.75
C SER A 34 -1.39 9.38 1.31
N ILE A 35 -1.12 8.39 0.46
CA ILE A 35 -0.81 7.02 0.89
C ILE A 35 0.36 6.46 0.08
N LEU A 36 1.30 5.82 0.76
CA LEU A 36 2.27 4.92 0.14
C LEU A 36 1.79 3.49 0.34
N GLY A 37 1.60 2.74 -0.74
CA GLY A 37 1.37 1.31 -0.70
C GLY A 37 2.62 0.53 -1.08
N TRP A 38 2.86 -0.61 -0.45
CA TRP A 38 3.84 -1.60 -0.91
C TRP A 38 3.34 -3.01 -0.73
N ARG A 39 3.86 -3.91 -1.55
CA ARG A 39 3.53 -5.33 -1.52
C ARG A 39 4.79 -6.15 -1.32
N ASN A 40 4.64 -7.27 -0.61
CA ASN A 40 5.53 -8.41 -0.80
C ASN A 40 4.78 -9.48 -1.61
N ARG A 41 5.25 -10.72 -1.60
CA ARG A 41 4.63 -11.81 -2.35
C ARG A 41 3.16 -12.06 -1.96
N HIS A 42 2.78 -11.86 -0.70
CA HIS A 42 1.49 -12.28 -0.16
C HIS A 42 0.78 -11.23 0.69
N GLU A 43 1.40 -10.07 0.91
CA GLU A 43 0.89 -9.02 1.77
C GLU A 43 0.90 -7.69 1.04
N PHE A 44 -0.14 -6.91 1.30
CA PHE A 44 -0.25 -5.52 0.91
C PHE A 44 -0.33 -4.65 2.16
N TRP A 45 0.57 -3.68 2.22
CA TRP A 45 0.74 -2.75 3.33
C TRP A 45 0.61 -1.31 2.84
N ILE A 46 0.22 -0.41 3.74
CA ILE A 46 0.22 1.03 3.48
C ILE A 46 0.90 1.81 4.60
N GLU A 47 1.37 3.01 4.28
CA GLU A 47 1.75 4.08 5.20
C GLU A 47 0.94 5.34 4.83
N TRP A 48 0.26 5.92 5.80
CA TRP A 48 -0.42 7.20 5.66
C TRP A 48 0.64 8.31 5.59
N LEU A 49 0.61 9.14 4.54
CA LEU A 49 1.60 10.20 4.32
C LEU A 49 1.15 11.56 4.88
N LYS A 50 -0.13 11.67 5.22
CA LYS A 50 -0.78 12.86 5.79
C LYS A 50 -1.77 12.40 6.85
N ASP A 51 -2.06 13.26 7.81
CA ASP A 51 -3.16 13.03 8.75
C ASP A 51 -4.49 13.01 8.00
N THR A 52 -5.39 12.09 8.35
CA THR A 52 -6.77 12.12 7.85
C THR A 52 -7.62 13.03 8.72
N GLU A 53 -8.52 13.79 8.08
CA GLU A 53 -9.47 14.68 8.77
C GLU A 53 -10.84 14.02 9.00
N TYR A 54 -11.01 12.81 8.47
CA TYR A 54 -12.24 12.03 8.56
C TYR A 54 -11.94 10.62 9.08
N GLN A 55 -12.96 9.98 9.68
CA GLN A 55 -12.82 8.64 10.23
C GLN A 55 -12.63 7.58 9.14
N PRO A 56 -11.70 6.62 9.32
CA PRO A 56 -10.84 6.46 10.50
C PRO A 56 -9.75 7.53 10.57
N LEU A 57 -9.56 8.12 11.76
CA LEU A 57 -8.50 9.09 11.98
C LEU A 57 -7.14 8.38 12.01
N LYS A 58 -6.27 8.74 11.06
CA LYS A 58 -4.94 8.16 10.84
C LYS A 58 -3.89 9.25 10.91
N LYS A 59 -2.72 8.91 11.42
CA LYS A 59 -1.58 9.83 11.52
C LYS A 59 -0.55 9.59 10.43
N ALA A 60 0.09 10.67 9.97
CA ALA A 60 1.22 10.55 9.07
C ALA A 60 2.30 9.64 9.67
N GLY A 61 2.75 8.65 8.90
CA GLY A 61 3.69 7.61 9.32
C GLY A 61 3.03 6.37 9.93
N GLU A 62 1.72 6.38 10.18
CA GLU A 62 1.00 5.18 10.61
C GLU A 62 0.99 4.15 9.48
N ARG A 63 1.24 2.89 9.84
CA ARG A 63 1.29 1.77 8.90
C ARG A 63 0.29 0.70 9.28
N GLU A 64 -0.29 0.07 8.27
CA GLU A 64 -1.15 -1.09 8.46
C GLU A 64 -1.02 -2.09 7.32
N MET A 65 -1.23 -3.37 7.67
CA MET A 65 -1.38 -4.42 6.68
C MET A 65 -2.84 -4.43 6.23
N VAL A 66 -3.06 -4.10 4.98
CA VAL A 66 -4.40 -3.98 4.38
C VAL A 66 -4.93 -5.36 3.98
N ALA A 67 -4.06 -6.23 3.45
CA ALA A 67 -4.46 -7.57 3.05
C ALA A 67 -3.31 -8.57 3.15
N SER A 68 -3.67 -9.81 3.47
CA SER A 68 -2.87 -11.00 3.25
C SER A 68 -3.65 -11.95 2.33
N VAL A 69 -2.99 -12.45 1.30
CA VAL A 69 -3.55 -13.29 0.24
C VAL A 69 -2.69 -14.52 0.02
N SER A 70 -3.31 -15.65 -0.30
CA SER A 70 -2.59 -16.90 -0.58
C SER A 70 -1.95 -16.92 -1.97
N GLU A 71 -2.44 -16.12 -2.90
CA GLU A 71 -1.88 -15.98 -4.25
C GLU A 71 -0.69 -15.00 -4.26
N ASN A 72 0.16 -15.13 -5.28
CA ASN A 72 1.27 -14.20 -5.47
C ASN A 72 0.75 -12.84 -5.97
N ILE A 73 1.07 -11.76 -5.26
CA ILE A 73 0.86 -10.38 -5.73
C ILE A 73 2.01 -10.02 -6.67
N ARG A 74 1.68 -9.73 -7.93
CA ARG A 74 2.62 -9.37 -9.01
C ARG A 74 2.69 -7.87 -9.24
N GLY A 75 1.60 -7.16 -8.98
CA GLY A 75 1.48 -5.73 -9.24
C GLY A 75 0.66 -5.02 -8.17
N LEU A 76 0.94 -3.73 -8.01
CA LEU A 76 0.19 -2.81 -7.16
C LEU A 76 -0.03 -1.52 -7.94
N SER A 77 -1.28 -1.08 -8.04
CA SER A 77 -1.62 0.23 -8.59
C SER A 77 -2.79 0.84 -7.84
N TRP A 78 -2.99 2.14 -8.01
CA TRP A 78 -4.05 2.89 -7.36
C TRP A 78 -5.12 3.28 -8.36
N TYR A 79 -6.39 3.24 -7.94
CA TYR A 79 -7.45 3.88 -8.69
C TYR A 79 -7.33 5.41 -8.58
N LYS A 80 -7.84 6.12 -9.58
CA LYS A 80 -7.66 7.57 -9.76
C LYS A 80 -8.11 8.45 -8.58
N ASN A 81 -8.99 7.94 -7.70
CA ASN A 81 -9.49 8.67 -6.54
C ASN A 81 -8.76 8.33 -5.23
N SER A 82 -7.68 7.54 -5.28
CA SER A 82 -6.88 7.09 -4.13
C SER A 82 -7.59 6.19 -3.10
N ASN A 83 -8.91 6.00 -3.20
CA ASN A 83 -9.66 5.22 -2.22
C ASN A 83 -9.59 3.71 -2.49
N TYR A 84 -9.14 3.30 -3.68
CA TYR A 84 -9.03 1.90 -4.06
C TYR A 84 -7.62 1.57 -4.53
N ALA A 85 -7.13 0.43 -4.09
CA ALA A 85 -5.92 -0.22 -4.59
C ALA A 85 -6.29 -1.44 -5.44
N PHE A 86 -5.48 -1.70 -6.46
CA PHE A 86 -5.55 -2.88 -7.30
C PHE A 86 -4.31 -3.73 -7.06
N LEU A 87 -4.52 -4.97 -6.62
CA LEU A 87 -3.50 -6.00 -6.54
C LEU A 87 -3.64 -6.93 -7.74
N GLU A 88 -2.65 -6.91 -8.62
CA GLU A 88 -2.57 -7.92 -9.68
C GLU A 88 -2.09 -9.22 -9.05
N LEU A 89 -2.97 -10.22 -9.02
CA LEU A 89 -2.68 -11.54 -8.50
C LEU A 89 -2.24 -12.46 -9.64
N GLU A 90 -1.66 -13.60 -9.29
CA GLU A 90 -1.31 -14.62 -10.27
C GLU A 90 -2.50 -15.09 -11.10
N LYS A 91 -3.71 -15.17 -10.51
CA LYS A 91 -4.95 -15.55 -11.21
C LYS A 91 -6.07 -14.53 -11.01
N GLY A 92 -5.79 -13.27 -11.34
CA GLY A 92 -6.82 -12.25 -11.45
C GLY A 92 -6.41 -10.90 -10.87
N LEU A 93 -7.41 -10.15 -10.45
CA LEU A 93 -7.26 -8.82 -9.88
C LEU A 93 -8.05 -8.74 -8.59
N GLU A 94 -7.43 -8.22 -7.54
CA GLU A 94 -8.11 -7.89 -6.31
C GLU A 94 -8.22 -6.37 -6.15
N VAL A 95 -9.45 -5.90 -5.98
CA VAL A 95 -9.78 -4.50 -5.73
C VAL A 95 -10.04 -4.33 -4.25
N ILE A 96 -9.35 -3.39 -3.62
CA ILE A 96 -9.42 -3.17 -2.17
C ILE A 96 -9.75 -1.72 -1.89
N GLU A 97 -10.78 -1.48 -1.07
CA GLU A 97 -11.11 -0.17 -0.52
C GLU A 97 -10.26 0.12 0.72
N ILE A 98 -9.53 1.23 0.72
CA ILE A 98 -8.61 1.59 1.80
C ILE A 98 -9.31 2.32 2.95
N ASP A 99 -10.34 3.10 2.63
CA ASP A 99 -11.10 3.91 3.59
C ASP A 99 -12.21 3.08 4.25
N SER A 100 -11.84 2.05 5.03
CA SER A 100 -12.81 1.27 5.79
C SER A 100 -12.78 1.64 7.26
N ARG A 101 -13.98 1.84 7.84
CA ARG A 101 -14.16 2.00 9.30
C ARG A 101 -13.93 0.68 10.06
N ASP A 102 -14.05 -0.45 9.35
CA ASP A 102 -13.84 -1.81 9.84
C ASP A 102 -12.79 -2.53 8.97
N ALA A 103 -13.02 -3.79 8.60
CA ALA A 103 -12.18 -4.50 7.63
C ALA A 103 -12.30 -3.88 6.23
N HIS A 104 -11.18 -3.89 5.49
CA HIS A 104 -11.15 -3.42 4.12
C HIS A 104 -12.09 -4.24 3.23
N ASN A 105 -12.96 -3.56 2.49
CA ASN A 105 -13.80 -4.21 1.49
C ASN A 105 -12.92 -4.70 0.34
N ARG A 106 -13.13 -5.96 -0.05
CA ARG A 106 -12.32 -6.65 -1.05
C ARG A 106 -13.20 -7.29 -2.10
N TYR A 107 -12.81 -7.16 -3.37
CA TYR A 107 -13.48 -7.78 -4.49
C TYR A 107 -12.47 -8.45 -5.42
N THR A 108 -12.68 -9.74 -5.69
CA THR A 108 -11.80 -10.53 -6.58
C THR A 108 -12.45 -10.71 -7.94
N ILE A 109 -11.71 -10.35 -8.98
CA ILE A 109 -12.02 -10.60 -10.38
C ILE A 109 -11.09 -11.73 -10.85
N LYS A 110 -11.67 -12.82 -11.36
CA LYS A 110 -10.93 -13.98 -11.87
C LYS A 110 -10.94 -14.02 -13.40
#